data_AF-A0A2S6TCP7-F1
#
_entry.id   AF-A0A2S6TCP7-F1
#
_cell.length_a   1.000
_cell.length_b   1.000
_cell.length_c   1.000
_cell.angle_alpha   90.00
_cell.angle_beta   90.00
_cell.angle_gamma   90.00
#
_symmetry.space_group_name_H-M   'P 1'
#
loop_
_entity.id
_entity.type
_entity.pdbx_description
1 polymer ?
#
loop_
_entity_poly.entity_id
_entity_poly.type
_entity_poly.pdbx_seq_one_letter_code
_entity_poly.pdbx_strand_id
1 'polypeptide(L)' 'LDNPSVDSDIDLVPHQAKEHPVKTVLSNSFGFGGTNASLVFKALD' A
#
# COMPACT_ATOMS: atom_id res chain seq x y z
N LEU A 1 -5.23 5.84 -12.32
CA LEU A 1 -6.21 6.31 -11.33
C LEU A 1 -7.00 7.46 -11.96
N ASP A 2 -7.51 7.21 -13.17
CA ASP A 2 -7.98 8.24 -14.11
C ASP A 2 -9.48 8.51 -13.96
N ASN A 3 -10.20 7.56 -13.35
CA ASN A 3 -11.60 7.64 -13.02
C ASN A 3 -11.85 6.97 -11.65
N PRO A 4 -11.36 7.56 -10.54
CA PRO A 4 -11.57 7.01 -9.22
C PRO A 4 -13.06 7.03 -8.87
N SER A 5 -13.55 5.97 -8.25
CA SER A 5 -14.95 5.88 -7.82
C SER A 5 -15.26 6.74 -6.59
N VAL A 6 -14.23 7.07 -5.80
CA VAL A 6 -14.30 7.92 -4.61
C VAL A 6 -13.01 8.72 -4.46
N ASP A 7 -13.10 9.89 -3.85
CA ASP A 7 -11.92 10.61 -3.39
C ASP A 7 -11.26 9.85 -2.23
N SER A 8 -9.93 9.90 -2.17
CA SER A 8 -9.14 9.20 -1.16
C SER A 8 -8.27 10.17 -0.40
N ASP A 9 -8.34 10.12 0.92
CA ASP A 9 -7.48 10.92 1.81
C ASP A 9 -6.03 10.39 1.84
N ILE A 10 -5.76 9.23 1.25
CA ILE A 10 -4.42 8.62 1.18
C ILE A 10 -3.82 8.73 -0.22
N ASP A 11 -2.50 8.94 -0.28
CA ASP A 11 -1.77 9.00 -1.55
C ASP A 11 -1.61 7.61 -2.15
N LEU A 12 -2.30 7.36 -3.26
CA LEU A 12 -2.28 6.08 -3.98
C LEU A 12 -1.14 5.97 -5.02
N VAL A 13 -0.27 6.97 -5.13
CA VAL A 13 0.89 7.01 -6.04
C VAL A 13 0.52 6.64 -7.50
N PRO A 14 -0.40 7.39 -8.14
CA PRO A 14 -0.89 7.01 -9.46
C PRO A 14 0.13 7.36 -10.57
N HIS A 15 0.30 6.46 -11.54
CA HIS A 15 1.03 6.61 -12.82
C HIS A 15 2.54 6.81 -12.75
N GLN A 16 3.04 7.58 -11.78
CA GLN A 16 4.45 7.92 -11.66
C GLN A 16 4.99 7.51 -10.30
N ALA A 17 6.12 6.81 -10.31
CA ALA A 17 6.82 6.45 -9.08
C ALA A 17 7.26 7.72 -8.33
N LYS A 18 7.14 7.67 -7.01
CA LYS A 18 7.62 8.69 -6.09
C LYS A 18 8.76 8.10 -5.27
N GLU A 19 9.89 8.78 -5.21
CA GLU A 19 10.98 8.38 -4.32
C GLU A 19 10.61 8.68 -2.87
N HIS A 20 10.80 7.68 -2.01
CA HIS A 20 10.60 7.80 -0.57
C HIS A 20 11.72 7.05 0.17
N PRO A 21 12.32 7.65 1.21
CA PRO A 21 13.27 6.93 2.09
C PRO A 21 12.47 6.01 3.04
N VAL A 22 12.03 4.86 2.53
CA VAL A 22 11.20 3.92 3.28
C VAL A 22 12.06 2.98 4.13
N LYS A 23 11.83 2.98 5.44
CA LYS A 23 12.52 2.07 6.39
C LYS A 23 11.66 0.90 6.84
N THR A 24 10.35 1.05 6.79
CA THR A 24 9.38 0.05 7.23
C THR A 24 8.21 0.03 6.25
N VAL A 25 7.72 -1.15 5.92
CA VAL A 25 6.57 -1.35 5.02
C VAL A 25 5.57 -2.32 5.62
N LEU A 26 4.31 -2.15 5.22
CA LEU A 26 3.21 -3.06 5.47
C LEU A 26 2.66 -3.57 4.14
N SER A 27 2.55 -4.88 3.99
CA SER A 27 1.87 -5.54 2.88
C SER A 27 0.62 -6.24 3.42
N ASN A 28 -0.56 -5.78 2.99
CA ASN A 28 -1.84 -6.34 3.41
C ASN A 28 -2.42 -7.22 2.30
N SER A 29 -3.15 -8.26 2.69
CA SER A 29 -3.87 -9.16 1.79
C SER A 29 -5.21 -9.53 2.40
N PHE A 30 -6.27 -9.31 1.62
CA PHE A 30 -7.66 -9.57 2.02
C PHE A 30 -8.28 -10.55 1.02
N GLY A 31 -8.33 -11.82 1.39
CA GLY A 31 -8.77 -12.93 0.55
C GLY A 31 -10.26 -13.23 0.69
N PHE A 32 -10.84 -13.78 -0.38
CA PHE A 32 -12.20 -14.33 -0.34
C PHE A 32 -12.34 -15.42 0.74
N GLY A 33 -13.53 -15.54 1.31
CA GLY A 33 -13.75 -16.40 2.48
C GLY A 33 -13.31 -15.79 3.81
N GLY A 34 -12.90 -14.52 3.82
CA GLY A 34 -12.63 -13.75 5.04
C GLY A 34 -11.22 -13.94 5.61
N THR A 35 -10.30 -14.51 4.84
CA THR A 35 -8.90 -14.64 5.27
C THR A 35 -8.17 -13.31 5.09
N ASN A 36 -7.71 -12.72 6.19
CA ASN A 36 -6.94 -11.48 6.19
C ASN A 36 -5.53 -11.75 6.72
N ALA A 37 -4.50 -11.24 6.03
CA ALA A 37 -3.11 -11.39 6.43
C ALA A 37 -2.32 -10.12 6.15
N SER A 38 -1.32 -9.88 7.00
CA SER A 38 -0.42 -8.73 6.89
C SER A 38 1.02 -9.16 7.14
N LEU A 39 1.95 -8.64 6.34
CA LEU A 39 3.39 -8.80 6.53
C LEU A 39 4.01 -7.42 6.78
N VAL A 40 4.84 -7.32 7.82
CA VAL A 40 5.58 -6.10 8.14
C VAL A 40 7.06 -6.37 7.97
N PHE A 41 7.73 -5.55 7.16
CA PHE A 41 9.16 -5.62 6.94
C PHE A 41 9.81 -4.31 7.38
N LYS A 42 11.03 -4.41 7.89
CA LYS A 42 11.86 -3.28 8.26
C LYS A 42 13.26 -3.49 7.67
N ALA A 43 13.85 -2.43 7.12
CA ALA A 43 15.24 -2.44 6.73
C ALA A 43 16.12 -2.78 7.95
N LEU A 44 17.08 -3.68 7.74
CA LEU A 44 18.14 -3.92 8.73
C LEU A 44 19.16 -2.78 8.62
N ASP A 45 19.82 -2.50 9.74
CA ASP A 45 20.83 -1.45 9.84
C ASP A 45 22.04 -1.71 8.92
#